data_AF-A0A7S2WF33-F1
#
_entry.id   AF-A0A7S2WF33-F1
#
_cell.length_a   1.000
_cell.length_b   1.000
_cell.length_c   1.000
_cell.angle_alpha   90.00
_cell.angle_beta   90.00
_cell.angle_gamma   90.00
#
_symmetry.space_group_name_H-M   'P 1'
#
loop_
_entity.id
_entity.type
_entity.pdbx_description
1 polymer ?
#
loop_
_entity_poly.entity_id
_entity_poly.type
_entity_poly.pdbx_seq_one_letter_code
_entity_poly.pdbx_strand_id
1 'polypeptide(L)'
;KYSLKAGDRALIVNPFGIEFVVALLACMRIGVIAVSVYPPNPAKLNVDIPKLEHFVRDSGCGVALTTSKYKAMVKLSKLTRNWPSSLKWIATNARKNMRVVDNELRVGVCQSDVALIQYTSGSTGDPKGIMITHGNIIHQMEYLATLYTSKEPARIVSWTPQYHDMGLFGTFLYPLWSGGETFALSPLDFLVDPPLWARCLVKYKATVTSAPNFGFALTCSRLKAADMRYSCPSMNVCIMGAEPSDVTLLPVIEEFMGFNPRIVYNSYGLAEHTLLATSRGSSSLLHGGNNWSVGDIRFSRERGNVIVEIVQDGKPLGQGQAGEIWLSSGSVAAGYWGNSELTLQTFHNTLANHPGRSFLRTGDLGVIQDGQLYICSRIKDLIIINGKNISPRDVECAAEKPLYEYIRPGCSVAFQTSENR
;
A
#
# COMPACT_ATOMS: atom_id res chain seq x y z
N LYS A 1 30.07 10.91 -12.06
CA LYS A 1 29.85 12.15 -11.26
C LYS A 1 29.40 11.89 -9.83
N TYR A 2 28.49 10.94 -9.58
CA TYR A 2 27.97 10.68 -8.23
C TYR A 2 28.40 9.33 -7.63
N SER A 3 29.14 8.52 -8.40
CA SER A 3 29.82 7.28 -7.97
C SER A 3 28.92 6.23 -7.30
N LEU A 4 27.60 6.28 -7.53
CA LEU A 4 26.68 5.22 -7.13
C LEU A 4 26.99 3.95 -7.91
N LYS A 5 27.04 2.82 -7.21
CA LYS A 5 27.25 1.48 -7.75
C LYS A 5 26.08 0.57 -7.37
N ALA A 6 26.00 -0.59 -8.01
CA ALA A 6 25.04 -1.62 -7.60
C ALA A 6 25.21 -1.97 -6.11
N GLY A 7 24.10 -2.10 -5.39
CA GLY A 7 24.05 -2.32 -3.94
C GLY A 7 24.11 -1.04 -3.08
N ASP A 8 24.52 0.11 -3.65
CA ASP A 8 24.36 1.39 -2.96
C ASP A 8 22.88 1.73 -2.81
N ARG A 9 22.57 2.58 -1.84
CA ARG A 9 21.19 3.02 -1.57
C ARG A 9 21.03 4.51 -1.84
N ALA A 10 19.87 4.88 -2.39
CA ALA A 10 19.53 6.28 -2.67
C ALA A 10 18.10 6.59 -2.21
N LEU A 11 17.95 7.61 -1.37
CA LEU A 11 16.63 8.13 -1.02
C LEU A 11 15.98 8.76 -2.26
N ILE A 12 14.71 8.44 -2.49
CA ILE A 12 13.88 9.13 -3.48
C ILE A 12 12.99 10.10 -2.71
N VAL A 13 13.41 11.37 -2.68
CA VAL A 13 12.75 12.48 -1.98
C VAL A 13 12.07 13.38 -3.02
N ASN A 14 11.28 12.78 -3.90
CA ASN A 14 10.56 13.50 -4.94
C ASN A 14 9.17 13.92 -4.46
N PRO A 15 8.75 15.18 -4.69
CA PRO A 15 7.34 15.54 -4.70
C PRO A 15 6.52 14.61 -5.60
N PHE A 16 5.19 14.64 -5.42
CA PHE A 16 4.29 13.88 -6.29
C PHE A 16 4.52 14.23 -7.76
N GLY A 17 4.72 13.22 -8.62
CA GLY A 17 5.00 13.40 -10.03
C GLY A 17 5.88 12.31 -10.65
N ILE A 18 6.00 12.37 -11.98
CA ILE A 18 6.70 11.37 -12.80
C ILE A 18 8.19 11.23 -12.42
N GLU A 19 8.80 12.28 -11.87
CA GLU A 19 10.20 12.29 -11.44
C GLU A 19 10.51 11.24 -10.38
N PHE A 20 9.53 10.89 -9.54
CA PHE A 20 9.67 9.79 -8.59
C PHE A 20 9.85 8.45 -9.32
N VAL A 21 8.97 8.16 -10.27
CA VAL A 21 8.97 6.92 -11.05
C VAL A 21 10.25 6.82 -11.88
N VAL A 22 10.66 7.92 -12.52
CA VAL A 22 11.92 7.96 -13.29
C VAL A 22 13.12 7.70 -12.39
N ALA A 23 13.17 8.29 -11.18
CA ALA A 23 14.25 8.04 -10.24
C ALA A 23 14.29 6.58 -9.76
N LEU A 24 13.12 5.98 -9.49
CA LEU A 24 12.99 4.59 -9.09
C LEU A 24 13.51 3.64 -10.18
N LEU A 25 13.04 3.82 -11.42
CA LEU A 25 13.48 3.01 -12.55
C LEU A 25 14.97 3.21 -12.84
N ALA A 26 15.49 4.43 -12.70
CA ALA A 26 16.91 4.70 -12.86
C ALA A 26 17.75 3.94 -11.83
N CYS A 27 17.34 3.93 -10.56
CA CYS A 27 17.98 3.14 -9.50
C CYS A 27 17.99 1.64 -9.85
N MET A 28 16.82 1.09 -10.18
CA MET A 28 16.65 -0.31 -10.58
C MET A 28 17.56 -0.69 -11.77
N ARG A 29 17.66 0.16 -12.80
CA ARG A 29 18.48 -0.12 -13.99
C ARG A 29 19.98 -0.23 -13.71
N ILE A 30 20.46 0.45 -12.67
CA ILE A 30 21.89 0.47 -12.31
C ILE A 30 22.19 -0.36 -11.03
N GLY A 31 21.20 -1.10 -10.53
CA GLY A 31 21.31 -1.92 -9.31
C GLY A 31 21.41 -1.12 -8.02
N VAL A 32 21.07 0.17 -8.01
CA VAL A 32 20.98 0.97 -6.78
C VAL A 32 19.65 0.66 -6.11
N ILE A 33 19.69 0.41 -4.80
CA ILE A 33 18.52 0.15 -3.97
C ILE A 33 17.82 1.48 -3.71
N ALA A 34 16.63 1.64 -4.28
CA ALA A 34 15.81 2.83 -4.01
C ALA A 34 15.29 2.79 -2.57
N VAL A 35 15.27 3.93 -1.89
CA VAL A 35 14.62 4.08 -0.59
C VAL A 35 13.50 5.10 -0.75
N SER A 36 12.26 4.64 -0.86
CA SER A 36 11.11 5.53 -1.10
C SER A 36 10.68 6.18 0.21
N VAL A 37 10.67 7.52 0.25
CA VAL A 37 10.23 8.28 1.42
C VAL A 37 9.30 9.41 1.02
N TYR A 38 8.52 9.87 2.00
CA TYR A 38 7.71 11.06 1.88
C TYR A 38 8.65 12.28 1.87
N PRO A 39 8.57 13.17 0.85
CA PRO A 39 9.33 14.41 0.91
C PRO A 39 8.81 15.26 2.08
N PRO A 40 9.67 15.76 2.98
CA PRO A 40 9.24 16.67 4.04
C PRO A 40 8.36 17.80 3.51
N ASN A 41 7.19 17.96 4.13
CA ASN A 41 6.24 18.97 3.70
C ASN A 41 6.80 20.36 4.07
N PRO A 42 6.90 21.31 3.13
CA PRO A 42 7.36 22.67 3.41
C PRO A 42 6.61 23.35 4.57
N ALA A 43 5.33 23.04 4.78
CA ALA A 43 4.52 23.57 5.86
C ALA A 43 4.75 22.86 7.23
N LYS A 44 5.41 21.70 7.24
CA LYS A 44 5.60 20.85 8.44
C LYS A 44 7.05 20.38 8.63
N LEU A 45 8.03 21.15 8.16
CA LEU A 45 9.45 20.76 8.18
C LEU A 45 9.96 20.36 9.59
N ASN A 46 9.46 20.98 10.66
CA ASN A 46 9.86 20.63 12.03
C ASN A 46 9.50 19.19 12.42
N VAL A 47 8.43 18.65 11.83
CA VAL A 47 7.94 17.30 12.10
C VAL A 47 8.56 16.30 11.14
N ASP A 48 8.73 16.69 9.87
CA ASP A 48 9.10 15.75 8.82
C ASP A 48 10.62 15.60 8.65
N ILE A 49 11.42 16.61 9.00
CA ILE A 49 12.90 16.50 8.92
C ILE A 49 13.44 15.42 9.88
N PRO A 50 13.02 15.34 11.16
CA PRO A 50 13.46 14.25 12.04
C PRO A 50 13.12 12.85 11.50
N LYS A 51 11.96 12.70 10.84
CA LYS A 51 11.60 11.43 10.17
C LYS A 51 12.55 11.12 9.01
N LEU A 52 12.90 12.13 8.21
CA LEU A 52 13.89 11.99 7.15
C LEU A 52 15.27 11.60 7.71
N GLU A 53 15.71 12.20 8.81
CA GLU A 53 16.96 11.84 9.48
C GLU A 53 16.98 10.40 9.97
N HIS A 54 15.85 9.91 10.50
CA HIS A 54 15.69 8.50 10.84
C HIS A 54 15.89 7.61 9.61
N PHE A 55 15.20 7.88 8.49
CA PHE A 55 15.37 7.10 7.26
C PHE A 55 16.81 7.13 6.73
N VAL A 56 17.48 8.29 6.79
CA VAL A 56 18.88 8.42 6.36
C VAL A 56 19.81 7.55 7.22
N ARG A 57 19.61 7.55 8.54
CA ARG A 57 20.42 6.79 9.49
C ARG A 57 20.20 5.28 9.34
N ASP A 58 18.94 4.85 9.32
CA ASP A 58 18.56 3.44 9.27
C ASP A 58 18.94 2.79 7.92
N SER A 59 18.64 3.46 6.80
CA SER A 59 19.03 2.97 5.48
C SER A 59 20.52 3.16 5.16
N GLY A 60 21.24 3.98 5.92
CA GLY A 60 22.64 4.32 5.65
C GLY A 60 22.85 5.00 4.29
N CYS A 61 21.86 5.78 3.81
CA CYS A 61 21.93 6.44 2.51
C CYS A 61 22.71 7.76 2.55
N GLY A 62 23.65 7.92 1.62
CA GLY A 62 24.41 9.18 1.44
C GLY A 62 23.84 10.13 0.38
N VAL A 63 22.84 9.71 -0.38
CA VAL A 63 22.30 10.47 -1.53
C VAL A 63 20.78 10.57 -1.46
N ALA A 64 20.26 11.76 -1.79
CA ALA A 64 18.84 12.00 -2.04
C ALA A 64 18.61 12.47 -3.48
N LEU A 65 17.77 11.74 -4.21
CA LEU A 65 17.28 12.08 -5.53
C LEU A 65 16.00 12.90 -5.39
N THR A 66 15.96 14.08 -6.04
CA THR A 66 14.81 14.98 -5.97
C THR A 66 14.71 15.86 -7.22
N THR A 67 13.76 16.78 -7.28
CA THR A 67 13.65 17.79 -8.34
C THR A 67 14.51 19.03 -8.04
N SER A 68 14.87 19.77 -9.08
CA SER A 68 15.60 21.05 -8.94
C SER A 68 14.86 22.05 -8.04
N LYS A 69 13.53 22.10 -8.15
CA LYS A 69 12.66 22.96 -7.34
C LYS A 69 12.70 22.58 -5.86
N TYR A 70 12.55 21.29 -5.54
CA TYR A 70 12.58 20.84 -4.16
C TYR A 70 13.97 20.97 -3.54
N LYS A 71 15.03 20.68 -4.30
CA LYS A 71 16.41 20.94 -3.89
C LYS A 71 16.66 22.42 -3.55
N ALA A 72 16.10 23.34 -4.32
CA ALA A 72 16.20 24.77 -4.03
C ALA A 72 15.47 25.13 -2.71
N MET A 73 14.29 24.55 -2.46
CA MET A 73 13.57 24.70 -1.19
C MET A 73 14.40 24.20 0.00
N VAL A 74 15.02 23.01 -0.12
CA VAL A 74 15.94 22.49 0.90
C VAL A 74 17.09 23.47 1.15
N LYS A 75 17.72 23.99 0.08
CA LYS A 75 18.83 24.94 0.21
C LYS A 75 18.43 26.22 0.94
N LEU A 76 17.25 26.78 0.64
CA LEU A 76 16.74 27.99 1.29
C LEU A 76 16.37 27.74 2.75
N SER A 77 15.74 26.61 3.05
CA SER A 77 15.33 26.26 4.42
C SER A 77 16.47 25.87 5.35
N LYS A 78 17.66 25.54 4.83
CA LYS A 78 18.88 25.30 5.65
C LYS A 78 19.30 26.50 6.51
N LEU A 79 18.82 27.71 6.21
CA LEU A 79 19.08 28.89 7.02
C LEU A 79 18.35 28.85 8.38
N THR A 80 17.25 28.09 8.47
CA THR A 80 16.39 28.04 9.66
C THR A 80 16.12 26.63 10.17
N ARG A 81 16.57 25.60 9.43
CA ARG A 81 16.30 24.18 9.71
C ARG A 81 17.56 23.33 9.53
N ASN A 82 17.73 22.34 10.40
CA ASN A 82 18.82 21.38 10.34
C ASN A 82 18.42 20.18 9.49
N TRP A 83 18.84 20.16 8.23
CA TRP A 83 18.67 18.99 7.36
C TRP A 83 19.82 18.00 7.56
N PRO A 84 19.62 16.69 7.30
CA PRO A 84 20.68 15.69 7.39
C PRO A 84 21.92 16.13 6.58
N SER A 85 23.03 16.38 7.28
CA SER A 85 24.26 16.95 6.70
C SER A 85 25.01 15.95 5.81
N SER A 86 24.89 14.66 6.11
CA SER A 86 25.45 13.55 5.35
C SER A 86 24.80 13.37 3.97
N LEU A 87 23.62 13.96 3.75
CA LEU A 87 22.81 13.70 2.56
C LEU A 87 23.17 14.63 1.40
N LYS A 88 23.69 14.05 0.32
CA LYS A 88 23.97 14.76 -0.93
C LYS A 88 22.72 14.82 -1.80
N TRP A 89 22.16 16.02 -1.95
CA TRP A 89 20.98 16.28 -2.76
C TRP A 89 21.31 16.38 -4.26
N ILE A 90 20.70 15.51 -5.06
CA ILE A 90 20.86 15.45 -6.52
C ILE A 90 19.52 15.80 -7.16
N ALA A 91 19.54 16.79 -8.06
CA ALA A 91 18.38 17.11 -8.88
C ALA A 91 18.39 16.22 -10.14
N THR A 92 17.37 15.38 -10.31
CA THR A 92 17.28 14.41 -11.42
C THR A 92 16.67 15.00 -12.68
N ASN A 93 15.90 16.09 -12.56
CA ASN A 93 15.27 16.77 -13.70
C ASN A 93 16.07 17.95 -14.26
N ALA A 94 17.33 18.14 -13.84
CA ALA A 94 18.20 19.17 -14.37
C ALA A 94 18.78 18.73 -15.75
N ARG A 95 17.97 18.87 -16.81
CA ARG A 95 18.18 18.30 -18.15
C ARG A 95 19.28 18.94 -19.02
N LYS A 96 20.31 19.58 -18.46
CA LYS A 96 21.39 20.14 -19.32
C LYS A 96 22.34 19.02 -19.77
N ASN A 97 22.53 18.90 -21.09
CA ASN A 97 23.48 18.00 -21.75
C ASN A 97 23.29 16.50 -21.43
N MET A 98 22.05 16.00 -21.45
CA MET A 98 21.78 14.57 -21.30
C MET A 98 22.13 13.82 -22.60
N ARG A 99 23.04 12.85 -22.50
CA ARG A 99 23.22 11.82 -23.54
C ARG A 99 22.20 10.71 -23.28
N VAL A 100 21.46 10.29 -24.31
CA VAL A 100 20.66 9.07 -24.22
C VAL A 100 21.62 7.88 -24.23
N VAL A 101 21.57 7.08 -23.17
CA VAL A 101 22.36 5.85 -23.00
C VAL A 101 21.37 4.73 -22.77
N ASP A 102 21.06 3.98 -23.82
CA ASP A 102 20.01 2.97 -23.77
C ASP A 102 20.48 1.69 -23.03
N ASN A 103 21.51 1.03 -23.58
CA ASN A 103 21.97 -0.28 -23.13
C ASN A 103 23.29 -0.27 -22.36
N GLU A 104 24.10 0.79 -22.47
CA GLU A 104 25.44 0.85 -21.87
C GLU A 104 25.44 0.86 -20.33
N LEU A 105 24.31 1.13 -19.70
CA LEU A 105 24.19 1.30 -18.24
C LEU A 105 23.34 0.23 -17.56
N ARG A 106 22.91 -0.82 -18.28
CA ARG A 106 22.19 -1.93 -17.66
C ARG A 106 23.18 -2.79 -16.89
N VAL A 107 23.05 -2.80 -15.57
CA VAL A 107 23.72 -3.80 -14.75
C VAL A 107 22.89 -5.08 -14.79
N GLY A 108 23.53 -6.25 -14.80
CA GLY A 108 22.83 -7.52 -14.66
C GLY A 108 22.22 -7.59 -13.26
N VAL A 109 20.91 -7.36 -13.16
CA VAL A 109 20.13 -7.50 -11.93
C VAL A 109 19.39 -8.83 -11.93
N CYS A 110 19.36 -9.48 -10.78
CA CYS A 110 18.68 -10.74 -10.53
C CYS A 110 17.33 -10.51 -9.85
N GLN A 111 16.40 -11.47 -9.97
CA GLN A 111 15.11 -11.37 -9.28
C GLN A 111 15.26 -11.34 -7.75
N SER A 112 16.31 -11.94 -7.19
CA SER A 112 16.59 -11.93 -5.75
C SER A 112 17.19 -10.63 -5.25
N ASP A 113 17.63 -9.72 -6.13
CA ASP A 113 18.23 -8.45 -5.73
C ASP A 113 17.15 -7.52 -5.16
N VAL A 114 17.48 -6.84 -4.06
CA VAL A 114 16.61 -5.83 -3.46
C VAL A 114 16.52 -4.63 -4.41
N ALA A 115 15.32 -4.33 -4.89
CA ALA A 115 15.06 -3.21 -5.78
C ALA A 115 14.69 -1.94 -5.00
N LEU A 116 14.01 -2.12 -3.86
CA LEU A 116 13.37 -1.07 -3.11
C LEU A 116 13.38 -1.40 -1.61
N ILE A 117 13.67 -0.39 -0.79
CA ILE A 117 13.32 -0.38 0.64
C ILE A 117 12.14 0.57 0.82
N GLN A 118 11.02 0.04 1.32
CA GLN A 118 9.83 0.82 1.63
C GLN A 118 9.62 0.85 3.14
N TYR A 119 9.57 2.04 3.72
CA TYR A 119 9.30 2.20 5.15
C TYR A 119 7.81 2.15 5.44
N THR A 120 7.42 1.40 6.47
CA THR A 120 6.07 1.43 7.02
C THR A 120 6.03 2.24 8.30
N SER A 121 4.91 2.92 8.56
CA SER A 121 4.64 3.51 9.86
C SER A 121 4.35 2.38 10.85
N GLY A 122 5.36 1.96 11.62
CA GLY A 122 5.13 1.11 12.77
C GLY A 122 4.12 1.77 13.72
N SER A 123 3.09 1.05 14.17
CA SER A 123 2.05 1.61 15.04
C SER A 123 2.54 1.87 16.48
N THR A 124 3.68 1.31 16.87
CA THR A 124 4.18 1.33 18.25
C THR A 124 5.70 1.56 18.35
N GLY A 125 6.38 1.88 17.24
CA GLY A 125 7.83 2.03 17.21
C GLY A 125 8.36 2.70 15.94
N ASP A 126 9.69 2.74 15.83
CA ASP A 126 10.39 3.32 14.69
C ASP A 126 9.96 2.64 13.36
N PRO A 127 9.84 3.41 12.26
CA PRO A 127 9.54 2.87 10.94
C PRO A 127 10.49 1.74 10.54
N LYS A 128 9.95 0.65 10.01
CA LYS A 128 10.74 -0.50 9.56
C LYS A 128 10.92 -0.46 8.05
N GLY A 129 12.16 -0.55 7.57
CA GLY A 129 12.43 -0.64 6.13
C GLY A 129 12.15 -2.06 5.63
N ILE A 130 11.19 -2.24 4.73
CA ILE A 130 10.86 -3.54 4.12
C ILE A 130 11.68 -3.69 2.84
N MET A 131 12.42 -4.79 2.73
CA MET A 131 13.24 -5.10 1.56
C MET A 131 12.42 -5.81 0.49
N ILE A 132 12.13 -5.10 -0.61
CA ILE A 132 11.34 -5.60 -1.74
C ILE A 132 12.28 -5.91 -2.90
N THR A 133 12.26 -7.16 -3.36
CA THR A 133 13.11 -7.64 -4.46
C THR A 133 12.46 -7.43 -5.82
N HIS A 134 13.25 -7.48 -6.89
CA HIS A 134 12.73 -7.48 -8.26
C HIS A 134 11.71 -8.60 -8.50
N GLY A 135 11.96 -9.79 -7.95
CA GLY A 135 11.06 -10.94 -8.03
C GLY A 135 9.73 -10.69 -7.32
N ASN A 136 9.75 -10.03 -6.16
CA ASN A 136 8.52 -9.64 -5.47
C ASN A 136 7.66 -8.71 -6.32
N ILE A 137 8.28 -7.72 -6.96
CA ILE A 137 7.59 -6.77 -7.84
C ILE A 137 6.97 -7.51 -9.02
N ILE A 138 7.75 -8.36 -9.71
CA ILE A 138 7.28 -9.13 -10.87
C ILE A 138 6.08 -10.01 -10.49
N HIS A 139 6.20 -10.80 -9.43
CA HIS A 139 5.12 -11.66 -8.95
C HIS A 139 3.85 -10.86 -8.62
N GLN A 140 3.99 -9.67 -8.02
CA GLN A 140 2.85 -8.78 -7.79
C GLN A 140 2.22 -8.26 -9.08
N MET A 141 3.01 -7.89 -10.09
CA MET A 141 2.47 -7.44 -11.36
C MET A 141 1.69 -8.56 -12.06
N GLU A 142 2.23 -9.78 -12.04
CA GLU A 142 1.57 -10.99 -12.55
C GLU A 142 0.25 -11.25 -11.81
N TYR A 143 0.25 -11.14 -10.48
CA TYR A 143 -0.98 -11.33 -9.71
C TYR A 143 -2.04 -10.26 -10.01
N LEU A 144 -1.67 -8.98 -10.08
CA LEU A 144 -2.57 -7.88 -10.47
C LEU A 144 -3.14 -8.09 -11.88
N ALA A 145 -2.36 -8.64 -12.81
CA ALA A 145 -2.83 -8.95 -14.17
C ALA A 145 -3.99 -9.96 -14.17
N THR A 146 -4.03 -10.87 -13.20
CA THR A 146 -5.15 -11.82 -13.06
C THR A 146 -6.46 -11.16 -12.60
N LEU A 147 -6.36 -10.00 -11.95
CA LEU A 147 -7.52 -9.21 -11.52
C LEU A 147 -7.98 -8.26 -12.62
N TYR A 148 -7.04 -7.66 -13.35
CA TYR A 148 -7.35 -6.66 -14.37
C TYR A 148 -7.66 -7.36 -15.71
N THR A 149 -8.74 -8.14 -15.73
CA THR A 149 -9.11 -9.08 -16.81
C THR A 149 -9.56 -8.42 -18.13
N SER A 150 -9.26 -7.14 -18.35
CA SER A 150 -9.63 -6.46 -19.60
C SER A 150 -8.70 -6.87 -20.75
N LYS A 151 -9.27 -7.00 -21.96
CA LYS A 151 -8.48 -7.19 -23.19
C LYS A 151 -7.67 -5.95 -23.56
N GLU A 152 -8.13 -4.79 -23.15
CA GLU A 152 -7.47 -3.51 -23.37
C GLU A 152 -6.41 -3.23 -22.29
N PRO A 153 -5.32 -2.52 -22.62
CA PRO A 153 -4.36 -2.04 -21.62
C PRO A 153 -5.04 -1.26 -20.50
N ALA A 154 -4.54 -1.44 -19.27
CA ALA A 154 -5.11 -0.78 -18.11
C ALA A 154 -4.94 0.74 -18.22
N ARG A 155 -6.03 1.49 -18.00
CA ARG A 155 -6.01 2.95 -17.87
C ARG A 155 -6.39 3.28 -16.44
N ILE A 156 -5.37 3.53 -15.63
CA ILE A 156 -5.50 3.73 -14.19
C ILE A 156 -5.64 5.21 -13.90
N VAL A 157 -6.68 5.59 -13.15
CA VAL A 157 -6.83 6.94 -12.62
C VAL A 157 -6.82 6.86 -11.10
N SER A 158 -5.83 7.46 -10.44
CA SER A 158 -5.73 7.42 -8.98
C SER A 158 -5.08 8.68 -8.42
N TRP A 159 -5.41 8.99 -7.18
CA TRP A 159 -4.74 10.02 -6.38
C TRP A 159 -3.88 9.42 -5.27
N THR A 160 -3.83 8.08 -5.18
CA THR A 160 -3.10 7.39 -4.13
C THR A 160 -1.62 7.74 -4.19
N PRO A 161 -0.98 8.00 -3.04
CA PRO A 161 0.37 8.50 -3.06
C PRO A 161 1.39 7.49 -3.63
N GLN A 162 2.31 7.97 -4.47
CA GLN A 162 3.33 7.15 -5.16
C GLN A 162 4.34 6.42 -4.26
N TYR A 163 4.40 6.77 -2.98
CA TYR A 163 5.27 6.15 -1.96
C TYR A 163 4.52 5.13 -1.08
N HIS A 164 3.19 5.08 -1.16
CA HIS A 164 2.36 4.06 -0.54
C HIS A 164 2.32 2.85 -1.47
N ASP A 165 2.26 1.62 -0.96
CA ASP A 165 2.26 0.39 -1.77
C ASP A 165 1.14 0.37 -2.85
N MET A 166 -0.09 0.74 -2.49
CA MET A 166 -1.24 0.83 -3.41
C MET A 166 -1.01 1.81 -4.57
N GLY A 167 -0.42 2.98 -4.29
CA GLY A 167 -0.04 3.92 -5.35
C GLY A 167 1.14 3.40 -6.15
N LEU A 168 2.19 2.96 -5.48
CA LEU A 168 3.42 2.53 -6.13
C LEU A 168 3.21 1.35 -7.08
N PHE A 169 2.74 0.22 -6.55
CA PHE A 169 2.61 -1.02 -7.31
C PHE A 169 1.38 -1.00 -8.21
N GLY A 170 0.22 -0.64 -7.66
CA GLY A 170 -1.06 -0.67 -8.38
C GLY A 170 -1.23 0.46 -9.38
N THR A 171 -0.73 1.67 -9.09
CA THR A 171 -0.97 2.86 -9.93
C THR A 171 0.19 3.17 -10.87
N PHE A 172 1.45 3.04 -10.42
CA PHE A 172 2.61 3.47 -11.22
C PHE A 172 3.37 2.32 -11.88
N LEU A 173 3.68 1.23 -11.16
CA LEU A 173 4.48 0.14 -11.72
C LEU A 173 3.68 -0.82 -12.60
N TYR A 174 2.45 -1.15 -12.23
CA TYR A 174 1.61 -2.03 -13.03
C TYR A 174 1.41 -1.58 -14.49
N PRO A 175 1.00 -0.33 -14.79
CA PRO A 175 0.83 0.10 -16.18
C PRO A 175 2.15 0.13 -16.94
N LEU A 176 3.28 0.44 -16.29
CA LEU A 176 4.60 0.34 -16.93
C LEU A 176 4.97 -1.10 -17.31
N TRP A 177 4.62 -2.07 -16.46
CA TRP A 177 4.86 -3.49 -16.71
C TRP A 177 3.91 -4.07 -17.75
N SER A 178 2.63 -3.69 -17.72
CA SER A 178 1.57 -4.23 -18.59
C SER A 178 1.39 -3.48 -19.92
N GLY A 179 2.07 -2.36 -20.12
CA GLY A 179 1.89 -1.49 -21.30
C GLY A 179 0.64 -0.61 -21.24
N GLY A 180 0.11 -0.37 -20.04
CA GLY A 180 -1.02 0.53 -19.78
C GLY A 180 -0.60 1.99 -19.53
N GLU A 181 -1.56 2.79 -19.06
CA GLU A 181 -1.40 4.22 -18.78
C GLU A 181 -1.85 4.59 -17.37
N THR A 182 -1.17 5.57 -16.78
CA THR A 182 -1.55 6.18 -15.50
C THR A 182 -1.92 7.65 -15.69
N PHE A 183 -3.08 8.05 -15.18
CA PHE A 183 -3.48 9.44 -15.00
C PHE A 183 -3.56 9.73 -13.50
N ALA A 184 -2.51 10.34 -12.96
CA ALA A 184 -2.35 10.51 -11.53
C ALA A 184 -2.74 11.93 -11.09
N LEU A 185 -3.50 12.04 -10.00
CA LEU A 185 -3.78 13.29 -9.29
C LEU A 185 -2.90 13.35 -8.05
N SER A 186 -2.40 14.51 -7.64
CA SER A 186 -1.71 14.55 -6.35
C SER A 186 -2.72 14.35 -5.21
N PRO A 187 -2.32 13.73 -4.08
CA PRO A 187 -3.18 13.62 -2.90
C PRO A 187 -3.72 14.98 -2.42
N LEU A 188 -2.95 16.05 -2.61
CA LEU A 188 -3.37 17.41 -2.25
C LEU A 188 -4.46 17.93 -3.19
N ASP A 189 -4.34 17.73 -4.50
CA ASP A 189 -5.38 18.13 -5.46
C ASP A 189 -6.69 17.41 -5.17
N PHE A 190 -6.62 16.11 -4.84
CA PHE A 190 -7.76 15.32 -4.40
C PHE A 190 -8.41 15.88 -3.13
N LEU A 191 -7.63 16.24 -2.10
CA LEU A 191 -8.19 16.78 -0.85
C LEU A 191 -8.85 18.15 -1.04
N VAL A 192 -8.33 18.97 -1.96
CA VAL A 192 -8.92 20.28 -2.31
C VAL A 192 -10.25 20.09 -3.04
N ASP A 193 -10.29 19.22 -4.05
CA ASP A 193 -11.48 18.95 -4.88
C ASP A 193 -11.69 17.43 -5.09
N PRO A 194 -12.28 16.71 -4.13
CA PRO A 194 -12.51 15.27 -4.23
C PRO A 194 -13.33 14.83 -5.46
N PRO A 195 -14.35 15.60 -5.92
CA PRO A 195 -15.03 15.36 -7.19
C PRO A 195 -14.12 15.37 -8.44
N LEU A 196 -12.94 16.00 -8.39
CA LEU A 196 -11.96 15.95 -9.49
C LEU A 196 -11.60 14.52 -9.88
N TRP A 197 -11.52 13.60 -8.91
CA TRP A 197 -11.26 12.20 -9.17
C TRP A 197 -12.34 11.57 -10.06
N ALA A 198 -13.62 11.72 -9.71
CA ALA A 198 -14.75 11.24 -10.51
C ALA A 198 -14.73 11.83 -11.95
N ARG A 199 -14.47 13.13 -12.08
CA ARG A 199 -14.33 13.78 -13.40
C ARG A 199 -13.17 13.20 -14.22
N CYS A 200 -12.03 12.92 -13.59
CA CYS A 200 -10.88 12.31 -14.26
C CYS A 200 -11.16 10.86 -14.67
N LEU A 201 -11.85 10.08 -13.83
CA LEU A 201 -12.25 8.71 -14.14
C LEU A 201 -13.08 8.67 -15.44
N VAL A 202 -14.04 9.58 -15.59
CA VAL A 202 -14.86 9.70 -16.81
C VAL A 202 -14.03 10.23 -17.99
N LYS A 203 -13.31 11.35 -17.81
CA LYS A 203 -12.54 12.01 -18.87
C LYS A 203 -11.52 11.08 -19.52
N TYR A 204 -10.78 10.35 -18.70
CA TYR A 204 -9.74 9.42 -19.17
C TYR A 204 -10.27 8.00 -19.35
N LYS A 205 -11.60 7.80 -19.31
CA LYS A 205 -12.32 6.53 -19.39
C LYS A 205 -11.58 5.42 -18.63
N ALA A 206 -11.36 5.62 -17.34
CA ALA A 206 -10.59 4.69 -16.52
C ALA A 206 -11.12 3.26 -16.65
N THR A 207 -10.23 2.27 -16.62
CA THR A 207 -10.59 0.85 -16.53
C THR A 207 -10.32 0.29 -15.15
N VAL A 208 -9.39 0.89 -14.41
CA VAL A 208 -8.99 0.50 -13.07
C VAL A 208 -8.88 1.74 -12.18
N THR A 209 -9.37 1.63 -10.94
CA THR A 209 -9.12 2.61 -9.88
C THR A 209 -8.96 1.91 -8.54
N SER A 210 -8.33 2.59 -7.58
CA SER A 210 -8.20 2.11 -6.21
C SER A 210 -8.20 3.27 -5.23
N ALA A 211 -8.82 3.05 -4.07
CA ALA A 211 -8.81 4.00 -2.96
C ALA A 211 -9.20 3.32 -1.63
N PRO A 212 -8.82 3.90 -0.49
CA PRO A 212 -9.42 3.57 0.81
C PRO A 212 -10.87 4.06 0.91
N ASN A 213 -11.62 3.59 1.92
CA ASN A 213 -13.01 3.96 2.17
C ASN A 213 -13.19 5.48 2.23
N PHE A 214 -12.29 6.17 2.94
CA PHE A 214 -12.40 7.64 3.08
C PHE A 214 -12.37 8.35 1.72
N GLY A 215 -11.65 7.79 0.74
CA GLY A 215 -11.57 8.32 -0.61
C GLY A 215 -12.92 8.35 -1.30
N PHE A 216 -13.59 7.20 -1.31
CA PHE A 216 -14.94 7.05 -1.86
C PHE A 216 -15.95 7.90 -1.08
N ALA A 217 -15.96 7.80 0.25
CA ALA A 217 -16.89 8.54 1.09
C ALA A 217 -16.76 10.06 0.89
N LEU A 218 -15.53 10.59 0.89
CA LEU A 218 -15.27 12.01 0.71
C LEU A 218 -15.71 12.49 -0.69
N THR A 219 -15.37 11.74 -1.75
CA THR A 219 -15.81 12.07 -3.11
C THR A 219 -17.32 12.07 -3.21
N CYS A 220 -18.00 10.99 -2.81
CA CYS A 220 -19.45 10.89 -2.92
C CYS A 220 -20.16 11.98 -2.09
N SER A 221 -19.67 12.30 -0.88
CA SER A 221 -20.26 13.37 -0.04
C SER A 221 -20.21 14.77 -0.66
N ARG A 222 -19.28 15.00 -1.60
CA ARG A 222 -19.10 16.29 -2.28
C ARG A 222 -19.66 16.33 -3.69
N LEU A 223 -20.11 15.19 -4.22
CA LEU A 223 -20.86 15.14 -5.46
C LEU A 223 -22.29 15.62 -5.17
N LYS A 224 -22.66 16.77 -5.75
CA LYS A 224 -24.03 17.29 -5.61
C LYS A 224 -24.97 16.45 -6.47
N ALA A 225 -26.19 16.20 -5.99
CA ALA A 225 -27.21 15.45 -6.74
C ALA A 225 -27.54 16.06 -8.12
N ALA A 226 -27.32 17.38 -8.30
CA ALA A 226 -27.52 18.10 -9.56
C ALA A 226 -26.37 17.91 -10.58
N ASP A 227 -25.18 17.44 -10.16
CA ASP A 227 -23.98 17.33 -11.01
C ASP A 227 -23.89 16.01 -11.80
N MET A 228 -25.03 15.34 -12.03
CA MET A 228 -25.19 14.05 -12.72
C MET A 228 -24.53 12.84 -12.03
N ARG A 229 -25.13 11.67 -12.28
CA ARG A 229 -24.52 10.36 -12.04
C ARG A 229 -23.28 10.27 -12.91
N TYR A 230 -22.10 10.39 -12.32
CA TYR A 230 -20.86 10.10 -13.04
C TYR A 230 -20.91 8.62 -13.38
N SER A 231 -20.98 8.28 -14.67
CA SER A 231 -20.89 6.88 -15.09
C SER A 231 -19.60 6.71 -15.87
N CYS A 232 -18.80 5.73 -15.50
CA CYS A 232 -17.60 5.32 -16.21
C CYS A 232 -17.80 3.88 -16.72
N PRO A 233 -18.48 3.66 -17.86
CA PRO A 233 -18.78 2.32 -18.36
C PRO A 233 -17.53 1.50 -18.71
N SER A 234 -16.38 2.15 -18.88
CA SER A 234 -15.09 1.50 -19.10
C SER A 234 -14.50 0.89 -17.83
N MET A 235 -15.01 1.25 -16.64
CA MET A 235 -14.51 0.77 -15.37
C MET A 235 -14.79 -0.72 -15.22
N ASN A 236 -13.73 -1.50 -15.02
CA ASN A 236 -13.81 -2.95 -14.87
C ASN A 236 -13.38 -3.40 -13.48
N VAL A 237 -12.51 -2.62 -12.82
CA VAL A 237 -11.96 -2.95 -11.51
C VAL A 237 -11.87 -1.70 -10.64
N CYS A 238 -12.51 -1.74 -9.48
CA CYS A 238 -12.47 -0.72 -8.46
C CYS A 238 -12.02 -1.37 -7.16
N ILE A 239 -10.77 -1.16 -6.74
CA ILE A 239 -10.25 -1.77 -5.52
C ILE A 239 -10.53 -0.85 -4.32
N MET A 240 -11.18 -1.43 -3.31
CA MET A 240 -11.29 -0.89 -1.95
C MET A 240 -10.32 -1.65 -1.04
N GLY A 241 -9.49 -0.93 -0.29
CA GLY A 241 -8.51 -1.55 0.61
C GLY A 241 -7.73 -0.52 1.43
N ALA A 242 -6.59 -0.95 1.98
CA ALA A 242 -5.74 -0.19 2.92
C ALA A 242 -6.33 0.07 4.32
N GLU A 243 -7.61 -0.25 4.54
CA GLU A 243 -8.30 -0.20 5.83
C GLU A 243 -9.44 -1.23 5.85
N PRO A 244 -10.01 -1.56 7.03
CA PRO A 244 -11.19 -2.43 7.09
C PRO A 244 -12.33 -1.83 6.24
N SER A 245 -12.71 -2.52 5.16
CA SER A 245 -13.67 -1.98 4.21
C SER A 245 -15.06 -1.78 4.80
N ASP A 246 -15.68 -0.67 4.43
CA ASP A 246 -17.05 -0.33 4.81
C ASP A 246 -18.00 -0.67 3.66
N VAL A 247 -18.70 -1.79 3.81
CA VAL A 247 -19.67 -2.27 2.81
C VAL A 247 -20.84 -1.31 2.60
N THR A 248 -21.12 -0.44 3.58
CA THR A 248 -22.20 0.56 3.46
C THR A 248 -21.90 1.63 2.39
N LEU A 249 -20.66 1.71 1.91
CA LEU A 249 -20.29 2.58 0.80
C LEU A 249 -20.70 2.03 -0.58
N LEU A 250 -21.00 0.74 -0.73
CA LEU A 250 -21.33 0.17 -2.04
C LEU A 250 -22.54 0.85 -2.71
N PRO A 251 -23.69 1.07 -2.01
CA PRO A 251 -24.82 1.79 -2.59
C PRO A 251 -24.48 3.24 -2.95
N VAL A 252 -23.65 3.90 -2.13
CA VAL A 252 -23.21 5.29 -2.35
C VAL A 252 -22.29 5.39 -3.57
N ILE A 253 -21.38 4.43 -3.74
CA ILE A 253 -20.51 4.34 -4.91
C ILE A 253 -21.33 4.07 -6.17
N GLU A 254 -22.32 3.17 -6.09
CA GLU A 254 -23.23 2.90 -7.21
C GLU A 254 -24.06 4.13 -7.59
N GLU A 255 -24.63 4.84 -6.62
CA GLU A 255 -25.47 6.01 -6.85
C GLU A 255 -24.69 7.20 -7.45
N PHE A 256 -23.55 7.56 -6.83
CA PHE A 256 -22.84 8.80 -7.15
C PHE A 256 -21.75 8.62 -8.19
N MET A 257 -21.10 7.44 -8.23
CA MET A 257 -20.02 7.14 -9.18
C MET A 257 -20.43 6.15 -10.27
N GLY A 258 -21.68 5.64 -10.25
CA GLY A 258 -22.24 4.82 -11.30
C GLY A 258 -21.50 3.49 -11.51
N PHE A 259 -20.73 3.04 -10.52
CA PHE A 259 -19.99 1.78 -10.61
C PHE A 259 -20.90 0.63 -10.24
N ASN A 260 -20.88 -0.42 -11.06
CA ASN A 260 -21.54 -1.66 -10.73
C ASN A 260 -20.89 -2.26 -9.46
N PRO A 261 -21.63 -2.60 -8.39
CA PRO A 261 -21.05 -3.21 -7.20
C PRO A 261 -20.22 -4.48 -7.49
N ARG A 262 -20.46 -5.15 -8.63
CA ARG A 262 -19.70 -6.32 -9.09
C ARG A 262 -18.26 -6.06 -9.48
N ILE A 263 -17.91 -4.82 -9.79
CA ILE A 263 -16.54 -4.43 -10.12
C ILE A 263 -15.80 -3.86 -8.91
N VAL A 264 -16.46 -3.74 -7.76
CA VAL A 264 -15.85 -3.22 -6.52
C VAL A 264 -15.28 -4.38 -5.71
N TYR A 265 -13.96 -4.41 -5.55
CA TYR A 265 -13.23 -5.48 -4.90
C TYR A 265 -12.68 -5.01 -3.56
N ASN A 266 -13.21 -5.57 -2.48
CA ASN A 266 -12.52 -5.54 -1.20
C ASN A 266 -11.27 -6.40 -1.28
N SER A 267 -10.16 -5.86 -0.83
CA SER A 267 -8.84 -6.45 -1.04
C SER A 267 -8.01 -6.35 0.24
N TYR A 268 -7.32 -7.43 0.57
CA TYR A 268 -6.38 -7.49 1.69
C TYR A 268 -4.94 -7.54 1.21
N GLY A 269 -4.11 -6.82 1.94
CA GLY A 269 -2.77 -6.49 1.50
C GLY A 269 -1.98 -5.80 2.61
N LEU A 270 -0.66 -5.88 2.48
CA LEU A 270 0.30 -5.29 3.41
C LEU A 270 1.64 -5.08 2.69
N ALA A 271 2.43 -4.16 3.21
CA ALA A 271 3.72 -3.81 2.63
C ALA A 271 4.71 -4.99 2.66
N GLU A 272 4.66 -5.83 3.70
CA GLU A 272 5.46 -7.06 3.81
C GLU A 272 5.11 -8.11 2.73
N HIS A 273 3.98 -7.97 2.05
CA HIS A 273 3.56 -8.78 0.89
C HIS A 273 3.56 -7.95 -0.42
N THR A 274 4.27 -6.82 -0.47
CA THR A 274 4.47 -6.02 -1.68
C THR A 274 3.16 -5.52 -2.32
N LEU A 275 2.11 -5.27 -1.52
CA LEU A 275 0.76 -4.78 -1.90
C LEU A 275 -0.34 -5.79 -1.60
N LEU A 276 -0.62 -6.74 -2.50
CA LEU A 276 -1.89 -7.47 -2.52
C LEU A 276 -1.69 -8.93 -2.15
N ALA A 277 -2.37 -9.40 -1.10
CA ALA A 277 -2.34 -10.79 -0.69
C ALA A 277 -3.55 -11.57 -1.20
N THR A 278 -4.75 -11.02 -1.01
CA THR A 278 -5.97 -11.62 -1.53
C THR A 278 -6.91 -10.53 -1.99
N SER A 279 -7.68 -10.86 -3.01
CA SER A 279 -8.75 -10.04 -3.54
C SER A 279 -9.83 -10.97 -4.07
N ARG A 280 -10.92 -10.38 -4.57
CA ARG A 280 -11.92 -11.09 -5.36
C ARG A 280 -12.63 -12.21 -4.59
N GLY A 281 -13.53 -11.83 -3.68
CA GLY A 281 -14.73 -12.63 -3.35
C GLY A 281 -15.87 -12.29 -4.31
N SER A 282 -16.94 -13.09 -4.39
CA SER A 282 -18.12 -12.63 -5.14
C SER A 282 -18.55 -11.28 -4.59
N SER A 283 -19.00 -10.38 -5.47
CA SER A 283 -19.73 -9.19 -5.04
C SER A 283 -20.74 -9.63 -3.99
N SER A 284 -20.64 -9.09 -2.78
CA SER A 284 -21.57 -9.27 -1.64
C SER A 284 -21.53 -10.54 -0.77
N LEU A 285 -20.44 -11.31 -0.65
CA LEU A 285 -20.41 -12.33 0.43
C LEU A 285 -20.18 -11.68 1.81
N LEU A 286 -21.28 -11.47 2.51
CA LEU A 286 -21.36 -11.06 3.91
C LEU A 286 -21.47 -12.28 4.81
N HIS A 287 -20.73 -12.27 5.92
CA HIS A 287 -20.89 -13.28 6.97
C HIS A 287 -21.16 -12.59 8.31
N GLY A 288 -22.31 -12.85 8.94
CA GLY A 288 -22.64 -12.32 10.26
C GLY A 288 -22.63 -10.78 10.37
N GLY A 289 -23.52 -10.08 9.64
CA GLY A 289 -23.64 -8.61 9.69
C GLY A 289 -22.83 -7.90 8.60
N ASN A 290 -22.09 -6.83 8.96
CA ASN A 290 -21.32 -5.96 8.04
C ASN A 290 -19.91 -6.49 7.70
N ASN A 291 -19.57 -7.74 8.04
CA ASN A 291 -18.25 -8.30 7.74
C ASN A 291 -18.18 -8.76 6.27
N TRP A 292 -17.46 -7.97 5.48
CA TRP A 292 -17.25 -8.19 4.06
C TRP A 292 -15.95 -8.97 3.82
N SER A 293 -16.04 -10.07 3.06
CA SER A 293 -14.86 -10.84 2.62
C SER A 293 -13.84 -9.92 1.96
N VAL A 294 -12.57 -10.11 2.29
CA VAL A 294 -11.43 -9.39 1.68
C VAL A 294 -10.78 -10.17 0.53
N GLY A 295 -11.32 -11.36 0.19
CA GLY A 295 -10.91 -12.10 -1.00
C GLY A 295 -11.15 -13.60 -0.94
N ASP A 296 -11.10 -14.26 -2.10
CA ASP A 296 -11.19 -15.72 -2.24
C ASP A 296 -9.78 -16.33 -2.23
N ILE A 297 -9.50 -17.17 -1.24
CA ILE A 297 -8.19 -17.80 -1.08
C ILE A 297 -7.90 -18.85 -2.15
N ARG A 298 -8.93 -19.44 -2.79
CA ARG A 298 -8.75 -20.36 -3.92
C ARG A 298 -8.34 -19.60 -5.16
N PHE A 299 -9.00 -18.48 -5.44
CA PHE A 299 -8.58 -17.59 -6.53
C PHE A 299 -7.13 -17.14 -6.34
N SER A 300 -6.80 -16.71 -5.12
CA SER A 300 -5.46 -16.24 -4.77
C SER A 300 -4.41 -17.36 -4.94
N ARG A 301 -4.75 -18.61 -4.59
CA ARG A 301 -3.88 -19.77 -4.80
C ARG A 301 -3.71 -20.13 -6.28
N GLU A 302 -4.82 -20.26 -7.01
CA GLU A 302 -4.84 -20.77 -8.39
C GLU A 302 -4.33 -19.75 -9.41
N ARG A 303 -4.60 -18.46 -9.19
CA ARG A 303 -4.28 -17.39 -10.13
C ARG A 303 -3.11 -16.53 -9.66
N GLY A 304 -3.00 -16.31 -8.35
CA GLY A 304 -1.95 -15.48 -7.76
C GLY A 304 -0.77 -16.24 -7.17
N ASN A 305 -0.82 -17.58 -7.10
CA ASN A 305 0.15 -18.39 -6.36
C ASN A 305 0.39 -17.88 -4.92
N VAL A 306 -0.68 -17.37 -4.29
CA VAL A 306 -0.68 -16.94 -2.89
C VAL A 306 -1.38 -17.98 -2.04
N ILE A 307 -0.65 -18.55 -1.09
CA ILE A 307 -1.20 -19.45 -0.08
C ILE A 307 -1.54 -18.61 1.16
N VAL A 308 -2.78 -18.75 1.62
CA VAL A 308 -3.30 -18.13 2.83
C VAL A 308 -3.71 -19.23 3.79
N GLU A 309 -3.16 -19.21 5.00
CA GLU A 309 -3.49 -20.14 6.08
C GLU A 309 -3.90 -19.34 7.32
N ILE A 310 -4.87 -19.86 8.07
CA ILE A 310 -5.17 -19.36 9.42
C ILE A 310 -4.45 -20.25 10.41
N VAL A 311 -3.66 -19.68 11.32
CA VAL A 311 -2.73 -20.42 12.17
C VAL A 311 -2.90 -20.03 13.63
N GLN A 312 -2.88 -21.03 14.52
CA GLN A 312 -2.79 -20.84 15.96
C GLN A 312 -1.78 -21.83 16.54
N ASP A 313 -0.89 -21.34 17.42
CA ASP A 313 0.17 -22.15 18.05
C ASP A 313 0.99 -22.97 17.05
N GLY A 314 1.28 -22.37 15.89
CA GLY A 314 2.05 -22.99 14.81
C GLY A 314 1.32 -24.08 14.03
N LYS A 315 0.00 -24.24 14.23
CA LYS A 315 -0.83 -25.23 13.54
C LYS A 315 -1.89 -24.55 12.67
N PRO A 316 -2.10 -25.01 11.42
CA PRO A 316 -3.18 -24.51 10.59
C PRO A 316 -4.54 -24.89 11.19
N LEU A 317 -5.49 -23.98 11.10
CA LEU A 317 -6.87 -24.14 11.57
C LEU A 317 -7.82 -24.47 10.42
N GLY A 318 -8.96 -25.07 10.76
CA GLY A 318 -10.03 -25.41 9.81
C GLY A 318 -10.96 -24.24 9.48
N GLN A 319 -11.96 -24.52 8.63
CA GLN A 319 -13.01 -23.55 8.28
C GLN A 319 -13.72 -23.00 9.52
N GLY A 320 -13.99 -21.69 9.53
CA GLY A 320 -14.73 -21.00 10.59
C GLY A 320 -13.93 -20.75 11.87
N GLN A 321 -12.69 -21.21 11.98
CA GLN A 321 -11.83 -20.98 13.14
C GLN A 321 -10.97 -19.73 12.94
N ALA A 322 -10.93 -18.86 13.94
CA ALA A 322 -10.14 -17.63 13.91
C ALA A 322 -8.71 -17.86 14.42
N GLY A 323 -7.74 -17.25 13.76
CA GLY A 323 -6.31 -17.33 14.09
C GLY A 323 -5.50 -16.28 13.33
N GLU A 324 -4.17 -16.34 13.44
CA GLU A 324 -3.28 -15.45 12.72
C GLU A 324 -3.25 -15.79 11.22
N ILE A 325 -3.33 -14.78 10.36
CA ILE A 325 -3.23 -14.96 8.92
C ILE A 325 -1.74 -15.12 8.56
N TRP A 326 -1.41 -16.24 7.92
CA TRP A 326 -0.07 -16.53 7.43
C TRP A 326 -0.09 -16.61 5.90
N LEU A 327 0.91 -16.01 5.25
CA LEU A 327 0.98 -15.88 3.79
C LEU A 327 2.26 -16.51 3.24
N SER A 328 2.15 -17.24 2.13
CA SER A 328 3.30 -17.75 1.37
C SER A 328 3.09 -17.45 -0.12
N SER A 329 3.95 -16.63 -0.72
CA SER A 329 3.92 -16.33 -2.16
C SER A 329 5.24 -15.72 -2.64
N GLY A 330 5.39 -15.50 -3.95
CA GLY A 330 6.50 -14.74 -4.50
C GLY A 330 6.47 -13.24 -4.16
N SER A 331 5.37 -12.72 -3.63
CA SER A 331 5.24 -11.30 -3.22
C SER A 331 5.70 -11.03 -1.79
N VAL A 332 5.95 -12.08 -0.99
CA VAL A 332 6.48 -11.93 0.36
C VAL A 332 7.87 -11.28 0.29
N ALA A 333 8.02 -10.13 0.93
CA ALA A 333 9.25 -9.35 0.93
C ALA A 333 10.41 -10.14 1.54
N ALA A 334 11.64 -9.75 1.21
CA ALA A 334 12.85 -10.45 1.67
C ALA A 334 13.11 -10.29 3.18
N GLY A 335 12.46 -9.32 3.84
CA GLY A 335 12.61 -9.09 5.27
C GLY A 335 12.64 -7.62 5.65
N TYR A 336 13.04 -7.36 6.89
CA TYR A 336 13.29 -6.02 7.41
C TYR A 336 14.78 -5.66 7.28
N TRP A 337 15.05 -4.49 6.71
CA TRP A 337 16.37 -3.92 6.57
C TRP A 337 17.06 -3.78 7.93
N GLY A 338 18.29 -4.26 8.03
CA GLY A 338 19.09 -4.15 9.26
C GLY A 338 18.56 -4.93 10.47
N ASN A 339 17.53 -5.76 10.32
CA ASN A 339 16.90 -6.47 11.44
C ASN A 339 16.65 -7.96 11.10
N SER A 340 17.71 -8.75 11.17
CA SER A 340 17.68 -10.19 10.85
C SER A 340 16.83 -11.01 11.82
N GLU A 341 16.82 -10.65 13.11
CA GLU A 341 16.04 -11.37 14.12
C GLU A 341 14.54 -11.24 13.86
N LEU A 342 14.05 -10.00 13.70
CA LEU A 342 12.65 -9.77 13.37
C LEU A 342 12.29 -10.35 11.99
N THR A 343 13.23 -10.33 11.04
CA THR A 343 13.04 -10.95 9.73
C THR A 343 12.77 -12.46 9.87
N LEU A 344 13.57 -13.18 10.66
CA LEU A 344 13.36 -14.60 10.92
C LEU A 344 12.01 -14.87 11.59
N GLN A 345 11.65 -14.07 12.59
CA GLN A 345 10.39 -14.22 13.32
C GLN A 345 9.16 -13.94 12.45
N THR A 346 9.27 -13.02 11.48
CA THR A 346 8.13 -12.57 10.66
C THR A 346 8.02 -13.33 9.35
N PHE A 347 9.10 -13.57 8.61
CA PHE A 347 9.05 -14.03 7.21
C PHE A 347 9.37 -15.51 6.99
N HIS A 348 10.03 -16.17 7.94
CA HIS A 348 10.63 -17.50 7.74
C HIS A 348 9.94 -18.60 8.57
N ASN A 349 8.63 -18.47 8.77
CA ASN A 349 7.86 -19.46 9.53
C ASN A 349 7.49 -20.67 8.67
N THR A 350 7.29 -21.84 9.27
CA THR A 350 7.01 -23.09 8.54
C THR A 350 5.73 -23.74 9.03
N LEU A 351 5.00 -24.39 8.14
CA LEU A 351 3.83 -25.18 8.48
C LEU A 351 3.97 -26.62 7.97
N ALA A 352 3.60 -27.60 8.79
CA ALA A 352 3.77 -29.02 8.48
C ALA A 352 2.98 -29.48 7.24
N ASN A 353 1.84 -28.84 6.95
CA ASN A 353 1.03 -29.11 5.77
C ASN A 353 1.58 -28.50 4.47
N HIS A 354 2.65 -27.69 4.54
CA HIS A 354 3.31 -27.04 3.41
C HIS A 354 4.84 -27.17 3.49
N PRO A 355 5.39 -28.40 3.39
CA PRO A 355 6.82 -28.62 3.53
C PRO A 355 7.62 -27.84 2.47
N GLY A 356 8.75 -27.25 2.90
CA GLY A 356 9.64 -26.48 2.02
C GLY A 356 9.17 -25.06 1.70
N ARG A 357 8.07 -24.58 2.30
CA ARG A 357 7.61 -23.21 2.17
C ARG A 357 7.86 -22.39 3.43
N SER A 358 8.16 -21.11 3.23
CA SER A 358 8.22 -20.11 4.29
C SER A 358 6.97 -19.25 4.28
N PHE A 359 6.52 -18.86 5.47
CA PHE A 359 5.33 -18.06 5.69
C PHE A 359 5.65 -16.75 6.39
N LEU A 360 5.08 -15.69 5.84
CA LEU A 360 4.92 -14.38 6.44
C LEU A 360 3.80 -14.43 7.47
N ARG A 361 4.12 -14.09 8.71
CA ARG A 361 3.17 -13.79 9.79
C ARG A 361 2.70 -12.35 9.66
N THR A 362 1.42 -12.14 9.34
CA THR A 362 0.93 -10.78 9.07
C THR A 362 0.67 -9.99 10.35
N GLY A 363 0.52 -10.67 11.50
CA GLY A 363 0.05 -10.06 12.73
C GLY A 363 -1.45 -9.68 12.71
N ASP A 364 -2.17 -9.99 11.64
CA ASP A 364 -3.61 -9.81 11.53
C ASP A 364 -4.32 -11.12 11.87
N LEU A 365 -5.45 -11.02 12.58
CA LEU A 365 -6.33 -12.15 12.88
C LEU A 365 -7.43 -12.23 11.83
N GLY A 366 -7.71 -13.43 11.37
CA GLY A 366 -8.77 -13.69 10.40
C GLY A 366 -9.36 -15.08 10.51
N VAL A 367 -10.39 -15.29 9.71
CA VAL A 367 -11.09 -16.57 9.56
C VAL A 367 -11.31 -16.83 8.08
N ILE A 368 -11.19 -18.09 7.68
CA ILE A 368 -11.61 -18.54 6.35
C ILE A 368 -12.96 -19.26 6.48
N GLN A 369 -13.93 -18.81 5.72
CA GLN A 369 -15.26 -19.41 5.63
C GLN A 369 -15.66 -19.55 4.16
N ASP A 370 -15.94 -20.77 3.70
CA ASP A 370 -16.32 -21.09 2.32
C ASP A 370 -15.31 -20.58 1.27
N GLY A 371 -14.02 -20.62 1.64
CA GLY A 371 -12.91 -20.13 0.82
C GLY A 371 -12.75 -18.61 0.80
N GLN A 372 -13.58 -17.87 1.54
CA GLN A 372 -13.50 -16.42 1.69
C GLN A 372 -12.71 -16.06 2.95
N LEU A 373 -11.79 -15.11 2.83
CA LEU A 373 -11.06 -14.57 3.97
C LEU A 373 -11.82 -13.39 4.58
N TYR A 374 -11.96 -13.39 5.90
CA TYR A 374 -12.49 -12.28 6.68
C TYR A 374 -11.45 -11.84 7.71
N ILE A 375 -11.25 -10.52 7.84
CA ILE A 375 -10.35 -9.94 8.84
C ILE A 375 -11.14 -9.66 10.12
N CYS A 376 -10.64 -10.17 11.24
CA CYS A 376 -11.26 -10.01 12.56
C CYS A 376 -10.67 -8.82 13.31
N SER A 377 -9.34 -8.75 13.43
CA SER A 377 -8.63 -7.72 14.21
C SER A 377 -7.13 -7.77 13.90
N ARG A 378 -6.32 -6.96 14.61
CA ARG A 378 -4.85 -7.11 14.63
C ARG A 378 -4.40 -7.56 16.00
N ILE A 379 -3.44 -8.49 16.06
CA ILE A 379 -2.93 -9.06 17.32
C ILE A 379 -2.48 -7.95 18.28
N LYS A 380 -1.73 -6.98 17.77
CA LYS A 380 -1.18 -5.87 18.57
C LYS A 380 -2.23 -4.85 19.03
N ASP A 381 -3.40 -4.83 18.40
CA ASP A 381 -4.46 -3.87 18.71
C ASP A 381 -5.47 -4.49 19.71
N LEU A 382 -5.42 -5.81 19.95
CA LEU A 382 -6.33 -6.48 20.91
C LEU A 382 -6.23 -5.88 22.31
N ILE A 383 -7.40 -5.61 22.89
CA ILE A 383 -7.56 -5.16 24.27
C ILE A 383 -7.70 -6.41 25.15
N ILE A 384 -6.87 -6.53 26.19
CA ILE A 384 -6.92 -7.68 27.10
C ILE A 384 -7.64 -7.27 28.38
N ILE A 385 -8.83 -7.83 28.62
CA ILE A 385 -9.60 -7.62 29.86
C ILE A 385 -9.83 -8.97 30.53
N ASN A 386 -9.34 -9.13 31.77
CA ASN A 386 -9.49 -10.36 32.55
C ASN A 386 -9.03 -11.63 31.80
N GLY A 387 -7.91 -11.52 31.07
CA GLY A 387 -7.34 -12.62 30.27
C GLY A 387 -8.11 -12.93 28.98
N LYS A 388 -9.11 -12.12 28.61
CA LYS A 388 -9.84 -12.25 27.34
C LYS A 388 -9.38 -11.20 26.35
N ASN A 389 -9.09 -11.64 25.13
CA ASN A 389 -8.80 -10.77 24.00
C ASN A 389 -10.11 -10.20 23.45
N ILE A 390 -10.21 -8.88 23.39
CA ILE A 390 -11.34 -8.13 22.88
C ILE A 390 -10.85 -7.28 21.71
N SER A 391 -11.54 -7.36 20.57
CA SER A 391 -11.21 -6.52 19.43
C SER A 391 -11.63 -5.07 19.71
N PRO A 392 -10.76 -4.06 19.49
CA PRO A 392 -11.15 -2.65 19.55
C PRO A 392 -12.38 -2.34 18.72
N ARG A 393 -12.46 -2.93 17.52
CA ARG A 393 -13.58 -2.73 16.59
C ARG A 393 -14.91 -3.17 17.18
N ASP A 394 -14.93 -4.22 17.99
CA ASP A 394 -16.16 -4.69 18.64
C ASP A 394 -16.64 -3.66 19.68
N VAL A 395 -15.70 -3.05 20.41
CA VAL A 395 -15.99 -1.98 21.39
C VAL A 395 -16.47 -0.71 20.69
N GLU A 396 -15.75 -0.28 19.64
CA GLU A 396 -16.10 0.87 18.80
C GLU A 396 -17.49 0.70 18.19
N CYS A 397 -17.76 -0.45 17.55
CA CYS A 397 -19.07 -0.74 16.98
C CYS A 397 -20.19 -0.82 18.03
N ALA A 398 -19.90 -1.36 19.22
CA ALA A 398 -20.85 -1.41 20.32
C ALA A 398 -21.19 -0.02 20.87
N ALA A 399 -20.25 0.93 20.82
CA ALA A 399 -20.46 2.32 21.22
C ALA A 399 -21.17 3.14 20.14
N GLU A 400 -20.77 2.99 18.87
CA GLU A 400 -21.30 3.78 17.74
C GLU A 400 -22.76 3.42 17.42
N LYS A 401 -23.13 2.13 17.43
CA LYS A 401 -24.49 1.68 17.06
C LYS A 401 -25.61 2.34 17.88
N PRO A 402 -25.57 2.35 19.23
CA PRO A 402 -26.62 2.99 20.02
C PRO A 402 -26.50 4.52 20.07
N LEU A 403 -25.35 5.10 19.71
CA LEU A 403 -25.07 6.54 19.87
C LEU A 403 -24.82 7.25 18.54
N TYR A 404 -25.33 6.73 17.43
CA TYR A 404 -25.05 7.25 16.08
C TYR A 404 -25.43 8.73 15.87
N GLU A 405 -26.35 9.27 16.69
CA GLU A 405 -26.73 10.69 16.71
C GLU A 405 -25.69 11.61 17.36
N TYR A 406 -24.83 11.05 18.22
CA TYR A 406 -23.82 11.77 19.00
C TYR A 406 -22.39 11.42 18.60
N ILE A 407 -22.17 10.20 18.11
CA ILE A 407 -20.89 9.67 17.67
C ILE A 407 -20.99 9.41 16.18
N ARG A 408 -20.17 10.14 15.41
CA ARG A 408 -20.06 9.91 13.97
C ARG A 408 -19.45 8.51 13.74
N PRO A 409 -20.10 7.62 12.96
CA PRO A 409 -19.55 6.30 12.67
C PRO A 409 -18.14 6.38 12.06
N GLY A 410 -17.26 5.48 12.48
CA GLY A 410 -15.86 5.45 12.07
C GLY A 410 -14.99 6.58 12.65
N CYS A 411 -15.51 7.35 13.61
CA CYS A 411 -14.76 8.40 14.31
C CYS A 411 -14.56 8.08 15.80
N SER A 412 -14.69 6.82 16.20
CA SER A 412 -14.33 6.33 17.52
C SER A 412 -12.99 5.58 17.49
N VAL A 413 -12.35 5.46 18.66
CA VAL A 413 -11.15 4.63 18.84
C VAL A 413 -11.22 3.95 20.20
N ALA A 414 -11.02 2.64 20.22
CA ALA A 414 -10.84 1.88 21.45
C ALA A 414 -9.39 1.43 21.57
N PHE A 415 -8.79 1.62 22.75
CA PHE A 415 -7.43 1.21 23.02
C PHE A 415 -7.28 0.85 24.49
N GLN A 416 -6.33 -0.04 24.79
CA GLN A 416 -6.00 -0.38 26.16
C GLN A 416 -5.18 0.77 26.78
N THR A 417 -5.62 1.28 27.93
CA THR A 417 -4.82 2.22 28.73
C THR A 417 -3.86 1.44 29.63
N SER A 418 -2.69 2.02 29.91
CA SER A 418 -1.65 1.42 30.76
C SER A 418 -1.98 1.41 32.26
N GLU A 419 -3.18 1.84 32.64
CA GLU A 419 -3.64 1.86 34.03
C GLU A 419 -4.30 0.51 34.37
N ASN A 420 -3.46 -0.50 34.65
CA ASN A 420 -3.70 -1.62 35.58
C ASN A 420 -2.60 -2.68 35.37
N ARG A 421 -1.43 -2.43 35.94
CA ARG A 421 -0.49 -3.50 36.32
C ARG A 421 -0.71 -3.84 37.78
#